data_AF-A0A315VG99-F1
#
_entry.id   AF-A0A315VG99-F1
#
_cell.length_a   1.000
_cell.length_b   1.000
_cell.length_c   1.000
_cell.angle_alpha   90.00
_cell.angle_beta   90.00
_cell.angle_gamma   90.00
#
_symmetry.space_group_name_H-M   'P 1'
#
loop_
_entity.id
_entity.type
_entity.pdbx_description
1 polymer ?
#
loop_
_entity_poly.entity_id
_entity_poly.type
_entity_poly.pdbx_seq_one_letter_code
_entity_poly.pdbx_strand_id
1 'polypeptide(L)'
;MDLLGMGHRLFVPKLLATSKEDLLQADFEGALKFFRVQLPKRYRAAENARRLMEQACNIKWAWLCLCGTLEGSQSPSALSERNKTSQPRPLYFPTGFPPSSSSPPPPHCSEQAGTKMMQEVSIMVAYDAHVVDRPGEEDTLACLVAHSKPLRSFRPVVPTKKLKKFEKEYQTLRESQLQQEDPIDRYQKENRRLQEASMRLEQENDDLAHELVTSKIALRNDLDQAEDKADVLNKELLSTKQRLVETEEEKRRHEEETAQIILVRRHHRRGGEQLKEVFRRELEKAEMEIKKTTAIIAEYKQICSQLSTRLEKQQAATKEELDIVRNKVMSCEHCRELFSPVGSLQASSPGGDGTSSEPLDEEKDGLTEQLRQLELELAQTKLQLVEAKCRIQELEHQRGVLMTEIQAAKNSWFSKTLGSLKSSASSSSSSVSQTPSSPKDGPA
;
A
#
# COMPACT_ATOMS: atom_id res chain seq x y z
N MET A 1 -22.15 -25.82 14.16
CA MET A 1 -21.57 -24.72 14.98
C MET A 1 -20.05 -24.84 15.12
N ASP A 2 -19.35 -25.68 14.33
CA ASP A 2 -17.88 -25.84 14.42
C ASP A 2 -17.10 -25.28 13.19
N LEU A 3 -17.69 -24.31 12.48
CA LEU A 3 -17.01 -23.51 11.45
C LEU A 3 -16.62 -22.10 11.97
N LEU A 4 -16.74 -21.87 13.27
CA LEU A 4 -16.67 -20.54 13.90
C LEU A 4 -15.41 -20.27 14.72
N GLY A 5 -14.38 -21.13 14.69
CA GLY A 5 -13.12 -20.89 15.40
C GLY A 5 -12.35 -19.65 14.89
N MET A 6 -12.55 -19.27 13.62
CA MET A 6 -11.93 -18.07 13.01
C MET A 6 -12.87 -16.87 12.94
N GLY A 7 -14.18 -17.06 13.08
CA GLY A 7 -15.18 -15.99 13.02
C GLY A 7 -14.93 -14.94 14.10
N HIS A 8 -14.66 -15.38 15.34
CA HIS A 8 -14.44 -14.48 16.47
C HIS A 8 -13.23 -13.55 16.30
N ARG A 9 -12.17 -14.00 15.61
CA ARG A 9 -10.95 -13.20 15.44
C ARG A 9 -11.08 -12.08 14.41
N LEU A 10 -11.99 -12.22 13.45
CA LEU A 10 -12.20 -11.23 12.38
C LEU A 10 -13.41 -10.32 12.67
N PHE A 11 -14.47 -10.89 13.24
CA PHE A 11 -15.69 -10.14 13.53
C PHE A 11 -15.55 -9.19 14.70
N VAL A 12 -14.95 -9.64 15.80
CA VAL A 12 -14.91 -8.85 17.04
C VAL A 12 -14.14 -7.54 16.87
N PRO A 13 -12.94 -7.50 16.25
CA PRO A 13 -12.23 -6.24 16.02
C PRO A 13 -13.00 -5.27 15.13
N LYS A 14 -13.69 -5.76 14.09
CA LYS A 14 -14.42 -4.89 13.15
C LYS A 14 -15.74 -4.40 13.72
N LEU A 15 -16.44 -5.24 14.47
CA LEU A 15 -17.61 -4.88 15.25
C LEU A 15 -17.25 -3.78 16.26
N LEU A 16 -16.17 -3.97 17.02
CA LEU A 16 -15.67 -2.96 17.96
C LEU A 16 -15.22 -1.67 17.27
N ALA A 17 -14.65 -1.74 16.06
CA ALA A 17 -14.27 -0.56 15.29
C ALA A 17 -15.48 0.24 14.79
N THR A 18 -16.56 -0.44 14.38
CA THR A 18 -17.80 0.22 13.92
C THR A 18 -18.64 0.76 15.06
N SER A 19 -18.52 0.20 16.26
CA SER A 19 -19.19 0.69 17.47
C SER A 19 -18.31 1.52 18.39
N LYS A 20 -17.10 1.89 17.95
CA LYS A 20 -16.07 2.53 18.79
C LYS A 20 -16.54 3.84 19.40
N GLU A 21 -17.17 4.69 18.60
CA GLU A 21 -17.63 6.02 19.05
C GLU A 21 -18.74 5.90 20.09
N ASP A 22 -19.71 5.01 19.85
CA ASP A 22 -20.81 4.73 20.78
C ASP A 22 -20.30 4.11 22.11
N LEU A 23 -19.22 3.33 22.06
CA LEU A 23 -18.60 2.70 23.24
C LEU A 23 -17.69 3.65 24.03
N LEU A 24 -17.02 4.58 23.36
CA LEU A 24 -16.12 5.55 24.01
C LEU A 24 -16.90 6.65 24.76
N GLN A 25 -18.14 6.92 24.37
CA GLN A 25 -19.03 7.87 25.05
C GLN A 25 -19.84 7.23 26.18
N ALA A 26 -19.83 5.90 26.30
CA ALA A 26 -20.59 5.18 27.31
C ALA A 26 -19.76 4.92 28.59
N ASP A 27 -20.40 5.04 29.74
CA ASP A 27 -19.88 4.52 31.01
C ASP A 27 -19.93 2.97 31.02
N PHE A 28 -19.35 2.34 32.04
CA PHE A 28 -19.25 0.87 32.10
C PHE A 28 -20.61 0.18 31.99
N GLU A 29 -21.64 0.75 32.62
CA GLU A 29 -23.00 0.23 32.55
C GLU A 29 -23.65 0.46 31.18
N GLY A 30 -23.41 1.62 30.55
CA GLY A 30 -23.80 1.92 29.18
C GLY A 30 -23.15 0.99 28.15
N ALA A 31 -21.88 0.64 28.32
CA ALA A 31 -21.17 -0.32 27.47
C ALA A 31 -21.77 -1.74 27.57
N LEU A 32 -22.10 -2.19 28.78
CA LEU A 32 -22.77 -3.48 28.98
C LEU A 32 -24.19 -3.49 28.37
N LYS A 33 -24.94 -2.40 28.52
CA LYS A 33 -26.27 -2.24 27.90
C LYS A 33 -26.18 -2.18 26.37
N PHE A 34 -25.11 -1.60 25.82
CA PHE A 34 -24.83 -1.58 24.40
C PHE A 34 -24.69 -2.99 23.82
N PHE A 35 -23.83 -3.83 24.42
CA PHE A 35 -23.65 -5.21 23.96
C PHE A 35 -24.92 -6.07 24.14
N ARG A 36 -25.69 -5.85 25.22
CA ARG A 36 -26.87 -6.67 25.53
C ARG A 36 -28.12 -6.29 24.74
N VAL A 37 -28.30 -5.01 24.39
CA VAL A 37 -29.57 -4.49 23.85
C VAL A 37 -29.41 -3.79 22.51
N GLN A 38 -28.44 -2.89 22.37
CA GLN A 38 -28.26 -2.09 21.15
C GLN A 38 -27.68 -2.93 20.02
N LEU A 39 -26.63 -3.69 20.30
CA LEU A 39 -25.91 -4.49 19.32
C LEU A 39 -26.79 -5.57 18.68
N PRO A 40 -27.57 -6.37 19.44
CA PRO A 40 -28.48 -7.36 18.84
C PRO A 40 -29.62 -6.73 18.04
N LYS A 41 -30.07 -5.51 18.42
CA LYS A 41 -31.10 -4.77 17.65
C LYS A 41 -30.54 -4.26 16.33
N ARG A 42 -29.32 -3.73 16.31
CA ARG A 42 -28.69 -3.11 15.12
C ARG A 42 -28.42 -4.13 13.99
N TYR A 43 -28.08 -5.36 14.37
CA TYR A 43 -27.79 -6.45 13.43
C TYR A 43 -28.95 -7.45 13.28
N ARG A 44 -30.13 -7.13 13.82
CA ARG A 44 -31.37 -7.89 13.57
C ARG A 44 -31.83 -7.77 12.12
N ALA A 45 -31.52 -6.64 11.47
CA ALA A 45 -31.75 -6.43 10.04
C ALA A 45 -30.67 -7.14 9.21
N ALA A 46 -31.10 -8.00 8.28
CA ALA A 46 -30.21 -8.84 7.47
C ALA A 46 -29.22 -8.06 6.59
N GLU A 47 -29.51 -6.80 6.30
CA GLU A 47 -28.67 -5.93 5.47
C GLU A 47 -27.45 -5.39 6.24
N ASN A 48 -27.63 -5.01 7.50
CA ASN A 48 -26.55 -4.55 8.38
C ASN A 48 -25.60 -5.70 8.75
N ALA A 49 -26.15 -6.90 8.96
CA ALA A 49 -25.37 -8.11 9.18
C ALA A 49 -24.53 -8.46 7.93
N ARG A 50 -25.12 -8.36 6.73
CA ARG A 50 -24.39 -8.58 5.46
C ARG A 50 -23.26 -7.59 5.23
N ARG A 51 -23.48 -6.29 5.47
CA ARG A 51 -22.41 -5.28 5.37
C ARG A 51 -21.25 -5.56 6.33
N LEU A 52 -21.54 -5.98 7.55
CA LEU A 52 -20.50 -6.36 8.51
C LEU A 52 -19.75 -7.63 8.05
N MET A 53 -20.45 -8.62 7.47
CA MET A 53 -19.85 -9.82 6.88
C MET A 53 -18.95 -9.49 5.68
N GLU A 54 -19.40 -8.65 4.75
CA GLU A 54 -18.61 -8.23 3.58
C GLU A 54 -17.33 -7.50 4.00
N GLN A 55 -17.43 -6.57 4.96
CA GLN A 55 -16.28 -5.84 5.48
C GLN A 55 -15.30 -6.75 6.23
N ALA A 56 -15.79 -7.74 6.98
CA ALA A 56 -14.95 -8.72 7.66
C ALA A 56 -14.30 -9.71 6.67
N CYS A 57 -14.98 -10.06 5.58
CA CYS A 57 -14.44 -10.93 4.53
C CYS A 57 -13.43 -10.22 3.61
N ASN A 58 -13.54 -8.91 3.39
CA ASN A 58 -12.49 -8.12 2.73
C ASN A 58 -11.16 -8.14 3.49
N ILE A 59 -11.19 -8.31 4.82
CA ILE A 59 -9.97 -8.53 5.62
C ILE A 59 -9.34 -9.88 5.29
N LYS A 60 -10.11 -10.92 4.98
CA LYS A 60 -9.55 -12.23 4.56
C LYS A 60 -8.73 -12.08 3.28
N TRP A 61 -9.22 -11.29 2.32
CA TRP A 61 -8.47 -10.95 1.09
C TRP A 61 -7.25 -10.07 1.37
N ALA A 62 -7.37 -9.07 2.25
CA ALA A 62 -6.23 -8.23 2.64
C ALA A 62 -5.16 -8.99 3.45
N TRP A 63 -5.55 -9.90 4.33
CA TRP A 63 -4.64 -10.76 5.10
C TRP A 63 -3.99 -11.84 4.23
N LEU A 64 -4.74 -12.47 3.31
CA LEU A 64 -4.17 -13.39 2.31
C LEU A 64 -3.19 -12.66 1.39
N CYS A 65 -3.47 -11.40 1.03
CA CYS A 65 -2.57 -10.58 0.23
C CYS A 65 -1.31 -10.16 1.01
N LEU A 66 -1.41 -9.90 2.31
CA LEU A 66 -0.25 -9.61 3.19
C LEU A 66 0.57 -10.86 3.56
N CYS A 67 -0.04 -12.04 3.56
CA CYS A 67 0.62 -13.29 3.96
C CYS A 67 1.15 -14.09 2.75
N GLY A 68 0.55 -13.91 1.56
CA GLY A 68 0.97 -14.53 0.30
C GLY A 68 2.24 -13.95 -0.33
N THR A 69 2.84 -12.91 0.25
CA THR A 69 4.13 -12.34 -0.18
C THR A 69 5.36 -13.06 0.39
N LEU A 70 5.17 -14.13 1.17
CA LEU A 70 6.26 -14.94 1.75
C LEU A 70 6.41 -16.35 1.17
N GLU A 71 5.51 -16.80 0.29
CA GLU A 71 5.70 -18.05 -0.47
C GLU A 71 5.47 -17.79 -1.96
N GLY A 72 6.47 -18.16 -2.76
CA GLY A 72 6.56 -17.81 -4.17
C GLY A 72 5.41 -18.35 -5.03
N SER A 73 5.10 -17.55 -6.06
CA SER A 73 4.57 -17.95 -7.37
C SER A 73 3.65 -19.18 -7.40
N GLN A 74 2.34 -18.92 -7.34
CA GLN A 74 1.35 -19.67 -8.13
C GLN A 74 0.06 -18.86 -8.31
N SER A 75 -0.25 -18.57 -9.58
CA SER A 75 -1.49 -17.94 -10.03
C SER A 75 -2.69 -18.89 -9.81
N PRO A 76 -3.86 -18.41 -9.33
CA PRO A 76 -5.04 -19.26 -9.16
C PRO A 76 -5.88 -19.27 -10.45
N SER A 77 -5.50 -20.12 -11.41
CA SER A 77 -6.32 -20.44 -12.58
C SER A 77 -6.50 -21.94 -12.70
N ALA A 78 -7.32 -22.54 -11.83
CA ALA A 78 -8.03 -23.82 -12.05
C ALA A 78 -8.68 -24.28 -10.75
N LEU A 79 -9.97 -23.99 -10.55
CA LEU A 79 -10.81 -24.72 -9.61
C LEU A 79 -12.16 -24.96 -10.29
N SER A 80 -12.14 -25.87 -11.27
CA SER A 80 -13.30 -26.67 -11.62
C SER A 80 -12.80 -28.08 -11.92
N GLU A 81 -13.50 -29.05 -11.34
CA GLU A 81 -13.38 -30.50 -11.61
C GLU A 81 -12.09 -31.20 -11.14
N ARG A 82 -12.15 -31.80 -9.95
CA ARG A 82 -12.17 -33.27 -9.87
C ARG A 82 -12.55 -33.77 -8.48
N ASN A 83 -13.57 -34.61 -8.51
CA ASN A 83 -14.13 -35.40 -7.44
C ASN A 83 -13.40 -36.75 -7.38
N LYS A 84 -13.25 -37.32 -6.17
CA LYS A 84 -12.89 -38.73 -5.84
C LYS A 84 -11.43 -39.10 -6.19
N THR A 85 -10.60 -39.60 -5.27
CA THR A 85 -10.67 -40.95 -4.68
C THR A 85 -9.55 -41.11 -3.63
N SER A 86 -9.89 -41.68 -2.46
CA SER A 86 -9.13 -42.57 -1.55
C SER A 86 -7.63 -42.34 -1.20
N GLN A 87 -7.38 -42.10 0.10
CA GLN A 87 -6.32 -42.53 1.06
C GLN A 87 -5.02 -43.28 0.60
N PRO A 88 -3.98 -43.47 1.46
CA PRO A 88 -3.27 -42.54 2.37
C PRO A 88 -1.70 -42.68 2.27
N ARG A 89 -0.98 -41.87 3.06
CA ARG A 89 0.49 -41.81 3.32
C ARG A 89 1.19 -43.17 3.60
N PRO A 90 2.53 -43.25 3.40
CA PRO A 90 3.51 -43.13 4.52
C PRO A 90 4.78 -42.32 4.14
N LEU A 91 5.25 -41.36 4.95
CA LEU A 91 6.30 -41.48 6.00
C LEU A 91 7.59 -42.21 5.57
N TYR A 92 8.73 -41.48 5.44
CA TYR A 92 10.07 -41.81 5.99
C TYR A 92 11.08 -40.64 5.74
N PHE A 93 11.77 -40.22 6.79
CA PHE A 93 13.00 -39.37 6.87
C PHE A 93 14.23 -40.32 6.98
N PRO A 94 15.49 -39.89 7.21
CA PRO A 94 16.34 -38.78 6.74
C PRO A 94 17.75 -39.29 6.28
N THR A 95 18.77 -38.41 6.24
CA THR A 95 20.26 -38.59 6.14
C THR A 95 20.85 -38.30 4.74
N GLY A 96 22.00 -37.64 4.53
CA GLY A 96 23.02 -37.01 5.37
C GLY A 96 24.04 -36.28 4.46
N PHE A 97 24.68 -35.22 4.96
CA PHE A 97 25.86 -34.50 4.42
C PHE A 97 27.16 -35.38 4.50
N PRO A 98 28.40 -35.00 4.07
CA PRO A 98 28.98 -33.78 3.44
C PRO A 98 30.00 -34.10 2.25
N PRO A 99 31.21 -33.51 2.06
CA PRO A 99 31.50 -32.49 1.03
C PRO A 99 32.75 -32.73 0.12
N SER A 100 33.08 -31.72 -0.71
CA SER A 100 34.39 -31.31 -1.29
C SER A 100 34.85 -31.84 -2.67
N SER A 101 35.02 -30.93 -3.66
CA SER A 101 36.29 -30.39 -4.21
C SER A 101 36.41 -30.28 -5.75
N SER A 102 36.78 -29.07 -6.20
CA SER A 102 37.70 -28.66 -7.30
C SER A 102 37.36 -28.76 -8.81
N SER A 103 37.11 -27.56 -9.38
CA SER A 103 37.76 -26.92 -10.58
C SER A 103 37.25 -27.22 -12.02
N PRO A 104 37.59 -26.40 -13.06
CA PRO A 104 36.85 -25.24 -13.60
C PRO A 104 36.47 -25.39 -15.12
N PRO A 105 35.71 -24.47 -15.77
CA PRO A 105 36.30 -23.40 -16.63
C PRO A 105 35.42 -22.12 -16.83
N PRO A 106 35.87 -21.08 -17.61
CA PRO A 106 35.18 -19.78 -17.85
C PRO A 106 34.49 -19.74 -19.26
N PRO A 107 34.10 -18.60 -19.88
CA PRO A 107 33.86 -17.21 -19.41
C PRO A 107 32.43 -16.68 -19.73
N HIS A 108 32.18 -15.43 -19.31
CA HIS A 108 31.06 -14.54 -19.63
C HIS A 108 30.32 -14.76 -20.97
N CYS A 109 29.00 -14.86 -20.91
CA CYS A 109 28.08 -14.15 -21.81
C CYS A 109 26.68 -14.03 -21.18
N SER A 110 26.09 -12.87 -21.40
CA SER A 110 24.72 -12.46 -21.11
C SER A 110 23.71 -13.16 -22.03
N GLU A 111 22.66 -13.76 -21.47
CA GLU A 111 21.42 -14.14 -22.18
C GLU A 111 20.25 -14.06 -21.17
N GLN A 112 19.30 -13.15 -21.41
CA GLN A 112 18.01 -13.39 -22.08
C GLN A 112 17.00 -14.20 -21.24
N ALA A 113 15.79 -13.65 -21.10
CA ALA A 113 14.57 -14.33 -21.53
C ALA A 113 13.37 -13.39 -21.47
N GLY A 114 12.69 -13.24 -22.60
CA GLY A 114 11.45 -12.49 -22.72
C GLY A 114 10.95 -12.31 -24.15
N THR A 115 11.40 -13.12 -25.11
CA THR A 115 10.87 -13.18 -26.47
C THR A 115 9.50 -13.87 -26.47
N LYS A 116 8.45 -13.11 -26.79
CA LYS A 116 7.19 -13.66 -27.29
C LYS A 116 7.01 -13.23 -28.76
N MET A 117 7.24 -14.22 -29.62
CA MET A 117 6.66 -14.47 -30.93
C MET A 117 5.83 -13.32 -31.55
N MET A 118 6.41 -12.67 -32.57
CA MET A 118 5.64 -12.17 -33.70
C MET A 118 6.07 -12.96 -34.93
N GLN A 119 5.11 -13.65 -35.53
CA GLN A 119 5.28 -14.37 -36.78
C GLN A 119 5.27 -13.33 -37.90
N GLU A 120 6.43 -13.07 -38.50
CA GLU A 120 6.54 -12.24 -39.69
C GLU A 120 5.81 -12.94 -40.84
N VAL A 121 4.64 -12.43 -41.21
CA VAL A 121 3.96 -12.80 -42.45
C VAL A 121 4.67 -12.07 -43.58
N SER A 122 5.63 -12.74 -44.21
CA SER A 122 6.32 -12.24 -45.39
C SER A 122 5.32 -12.04 -46.54
N ILE A 123 5.29 -10.84 -47.10
CA ILE A 123 4.42 -10.39 -48.23
C ILE A 123 4.78 -11.10 -49.56
N MET A 124 5.61 -12.15 -49.53
CA MET A 124 6.06 -12.88 -50.72
C MET A 124 5.12 -14.04 -51.12
N VAL A 125 4.07 -14.33 -50.35
CA VAL A 125 3.15 -15.47 -50.61
C VAL A 125 1.84 -15.05 -51.31
N ALA A 126 1.68 -13.77 -51.65
CA ALA A 126 0.47 -13.28 -52.34
C ALA A 126 0.56 -13.31 -53.88
N TYR A 127 1.68 -13.75 -54.46
CA TYR A 127 1.87 -13.78 -55.93
C TYR A 127 1.77 -15.17 -56.59
N ASP A 128 1.50 -16.24 -55.84
CA ASP A 128 1.46 -17.62 -56.37
C ASP A 128 0.07 -18.28 -56.32
N ALA A 129 -1.02 -17.51 -56.11
CA ALA A 129 -2.37 -18.05 -55.97
C ALA A 129 -3.26 -17.99 -57.24
N HIS A 130 -2.72 -17.60 -58.40
CA HIS A 130 -3.53 -17.41 -59.63
C HIS A 130 -3.05 -18.20 -60.86
N VAL A 131 -2.21 -19.21 -60.69
CA VAL A 131 -1.83 -20.11 -61.78
C VAL A 131 -2.03 -21.55 -61.35
N VAL A 132 -3.27 -22.03 -61.33
CA VAL A 132 -3.69 -23.42 -61.65
C VAL A 132 -5.23 -23.44 -61.68
N ASP A 133 -5.79 -23.51 -62.89
CA ASP A 133 -6.92 -24.38 -63.32
C ASP A 133 -7.66 -23.74 -64.49
N ARG A 134 -7.09 -23.88 -65.70
CA ARG A 134 -7.92 -24.06 -66.90
C ARG A 134 -7.73 -25.50 -67.36
N PRO A 135 -8.77 -26.35 -67.33
CA PRO A 135 -8.71 -27.61 -68.06
C PRO A 135 -8.55 -27.28 -69.55
N GLY A 136 -7.49 -27.83 -70.15
CA GLY A 136 -7.14 -27.61 -71.54
C GLY A 136 -8.24 -28.14 -72.46
N GLU A 137 -8.75 -27.27 -73.33
CA GLU A 137 -9.68 -27.63 -74.41
C GLU A 137 -9.06 -28.64 -75.40
N GLU A 138 -7.73 -28.84 -75.32
CA GLU A 138 -6.96 -29.80 -76.12
C GLU A 138 -7.28 -31.28 -75.80
N ASP A 139 -7.57 -31.64 -74.55
CA ASP A 139 -7.85 -33.04 -74.16
C ASP A 139 -9.27 -33.49 -74.53
N THR A 140 -10.21 -32.55 -74.58
CA THR A 140 -11.58 -32.79 -75.08
C THR A 140 -11.62 -33.04 -76.59
N LEU A 141 -10.76 -32.35 -77.36
CA LEU A 141 -10.62 -32.55 -78.80
C LEU A 141 -9.91 -33.88 -79.13
N ALA A 142 -8.92 -34.28 -78.34
CA ALA A 142 -8.22 -35.55 -78.51
C ALA A 142 -9.15 -36.78 -78.30
N CYS A 143 -10.10 -36.71 -77.35
CA CYS A 143 -11.06 -37.78 -77.11
C CYS A 143 -12.18 -37.86 -78.17
N LEU A 144 -12.62 -36.73 -78.73
CA LEU A 144 -13.66 -36.69 -79.77
C LEU A 144 -13.16 -37.19 -81.15
N VAL A 145 -11.86 -37.03 -81.43
CA VAL A 145 -11.21 -37.53 -82.66
C VAL A 145 -10.98 -39.05 -82.61
N ALA A 146 -10.82 -39.65 -81.42
CA ALA A 146 -10.63 -41.08 -81.25
C ALA A 146 -11.91 -41.92 -81.52
N HIS A 147 -13.10 -41.34 -81.31
CA HIS A 147 -14.39 -42.04 -81.38
C HIS A 147 -15.14 -41.89 -82.71
N SER A 148 -14.56 -41.18 -83.69
CA SER A 148 -15.17 -40.97 -85.02
C SER A 148 -14.33 -41.60 -86.13
N LYS A 149 -14.08 -42.91 -86.06
CA LYS A 149 -13.58 -43.72 -87.19
C LYS A 149 -14.76 -44.34 -87.94
N PRO A 150 -15.11 -43.89 -89.15
CA PRO A 150 -16.02 -44.64 -90.01
C PRO A 150 -15.30 -45.85 -90.59
N LEU A 151 -15.99 -46.99 -90.58
CA LEU A 151 -15.69 -48.18 -91.37
C LEU A 151 -15.38 -47.79 -92.83
N ARG A 152 -14.34 -48.41 -93.39
CA ARG A 152 -13.90 -48.26 -94.78
C ARG A 152 -15.05 -48.50 -95.76
N SER A 153 -15.74 -47.44 -96.15
CA SER A 153 -16.43 -47.36 -97.45
C SER A 153 -15.50 -46.62 -98.41
N PHE A 154 -15.30 -47.17 -99.61
CA PHE A 154 -14.55 -46.54 -100.71
C PHE A 154 -14.93 -45.06 -100.87
N ARG A 155 -14.11 -44.15 -100.33
CA ARG A 155 -14.09 -42.77 -100.78
C ARG A 155 -13.28 -42.74 -102.09
N PRO A 156 -13.72 -42.03 -103.13
CA PRO A 156 -12.89 -41.82 -104.31
C PRO A 156 -11.58 -41.15 -103.84
N VAL A 157 -10.49 -41.91 -103.81
CA VAL A 157 -9.16 -41.37 -103.54
C VAL A 157 -8.82 -40.51 -104.73
N VAL A 158 -8.94 -39.19 -104.57
CA VAL A 158 -8.47 -38.24 -105.57
C VAL A 158 -6.99 -38.55 -105.81
N PRO A 159 -6.56 -38.89 -107.04
CA PRO A 159 -5.19 -39.28 -107.32
C PRO A 159 -4.21 -38.25 -106.76
N THR A 160 -3.19 -38.68 -105.99
CA THR A 160 -2.25 -37.78 -105.28
C THR A 160 -1.55 -36.77 -106.19
N LYS A 161 -1.37 -37.11 -107.48
CA LYS A 161 -0.87 -36.20 -108.51
C LYS A 161 -1.87 -35.09 -108.88
N LYS A 162 -3.18 -35.40 -108.90
CA LYS A 162 -4.25 -34.40 -109.06
C LYS A 162 -4.43 -33.57 -107.80
N LEU A 163 -4.29 -34.16 -106.62
CA LEU A 163 -4.35 -33.44 -105.35
C LEU A 163 -3.23 -32.40 -105.22
N LYS A 164 -1.98 -32.76 -105.54
CA LYS A 164 -0.85 -31.82 -105.58
C LYS A 164 -1.02 -30.74 -106.64
N LYS A 165 -1.65 -31.08 -107.77
CA LYS A 165 -1.99 -30.10 -108.81
C LYS A 165 -3.06 -29.12 -108.31
N PHE A 166 -4.14 -29.62 -107.68
CA PHE A 166 -5.18 -28.78 -107.08
C PHE A 166 -4.67 -27.96 -105.89
N GLU A 167 -3.77 -28.48 -105.08
CA GLU A 167 -3.11 -27.76 -103.99
C GLU A 167 -2.25 -26.63 -104.53
N LYS A 168 -1.45 -26.91 -105.58
CA LYS A 168 -0.61 -25.90 -106.22
C LYS A 168 -1.43 -24.87 -106.99
N GLU A 169 -2.50 -25.28 -107.66
CA GLU A 169 -3.49 -24.40 -108.31
C GLU A 169 -4.27 -23.57 -107.28
N TYR A 170 -4.62 -24.14 -106.13
CA TYR A 170 -5.25 -23.42 -105.03
C TYR A 170 -4.30 -22.40 -104.42
N GLN A 171 -3.03 -22.76 -104.22
CA GLN A 171 -1.99 -21.85 -103.75
C GLN A 171 -1.73 -20.71 -104.74
N THR A 172 -1.59 -21.01 -106.04
CA THR A 172 -1.44 -19.98 -107.08
C THR A 172 -2.68 -19.13 -107.26
N LEU A 173 -3.89 -19.69 -107.12
CA LEU A 173 -5.13 -18.92 -107.13
C LEU A 173 -5.21 -18.00 -105.90
N ARG A 174 -4.79 -18.46 -104.72
CA ARG A 174 -4.72 -17.65 -103.50
C ARG A 174 -3.68 -16.53 -103.63
N GLU A 175 -2.50 -16.83 -104.14
CA GLU A 175 -1.42 -15.85 -104.39
C GLU A 175 -1.82 -14.84 -105.46
N SER A 176 -2.48 -15.30 -106.54
CA SER A 176 -3.04 -14.42 -107.58
C SER A 176 -4.18 -13.56 -107.03
N GLN A 177 -5.06 -14.10 -106.19
CA GLN A 177 -6.10 -13.32 -105.49
C GLN A 177 -5.49 -12.28 -104.54
N LEU A 178 -4.41 -12.63 -103.83
CA LEU A 178 -3.66 -11.70 -102.98
C LEU A 178 -2.90 -10.61 -103.76
N GLN A 179 -2.44 -10.93 -104.98
CA GLN A 179 -1.81 -9.97 -105.90
C GLN A 179 -2.85 -9.09 -106.63
N GLN A 180 -4.09 -9.55 -106.73
CA GLN A 180 -5.21 -8.84 -107.38
C GLN A 180 -6.03 -8.01 -106.39
N GLU A 181 -5.93 -8.28 -105.08
CA GLU A 181 -6.48 -7.44 -104.02
C GLU A 181 -5.79 -6.06 -104.06
N ASP A 182 -6.57 -4.97 -104.08
CA ASP A 182 -6.00 -3.61 -104.12
C ASP A 182 -5.10 -3.42 -102.90
N PRO A 183 -3.81 -3.07 -103.09
CA PRO A 183 -2.90 -2.77 -101.98
C PRO A 183 -3.53 -1.82 -100.96
N ILE A 184 -4.33 -0.85 -101.41
CA ILE A 184 -5.03 0.12 -100.56
C ILE A 184 -6.04 -0.59 -99.64
N ASP A 185 -6.87 -1.50 -100.17
CA ASP A 185 -7.88 -2.22 -99.38
C ASP A 185 -7.27 -3.10 -98.30
N ARG A 186 -6.13 -3.75 -98.60
CA ARG A 186 -5.38 -4.55 -97.63
C ARG A 186 -4.84 -3.68 -96.49
N TYR A 187 -4.21 -2.56 -96.83
CA TYR A 187 -3.70 -1.62 -95.84
C TYR A 187 -4.82 -1.01 -95.00
N GLN A 188 -5.99 -0.73 -95.58
CA GLN A 188 -7.15 -0.22 -94.84
C GLN A 188 -7.69 -1.23 -93.83
N LYS A 189 -7.82 -2.52 -94.20
CA LYS A 189 -8.24 -3.58 -93.27
C LYS A 189 -7.25 -3.74 -92.11
N GLU A 190 -5.96 -3.73 -92.43
CA GLU A 190 -4.91 -3.85 -91.40
C GLU A 190 -4.87 -2.64 -90.48
N ASN A 191 -4.98 -1.42 -91.02
CA ASN A 191 -5.06 -0.20 -90.23
C ASN A 191 -6.29 -0.21 -89.31
N ARG A 192 -7.44 -0.71 -89.78
CA ARG A 192 -8.62 -0.90 -88.94
C ARG A 192 -8.37 -1.88 -87.79
N ARG A 193 -7.72 -3.02 -88.06
CA ARG A 193 -7.36 -3.99 -87.00
C ARG A 193 -6.41 -3.40 -85.98
N LEU A 194 -5.41 -2.66 -86.43
CA LEU A 194 -4.46 -1.98 -85.55
C LEU A 194 -5.14 -0.90 -84.72
N GLN A 195 -6.08 -0.14 -85.30
CA GLN A 195 -6.91 0.82 -84.57
C GLN A 195 -7.78 0.14 -83.50
N GLU A 196 -8.44 -0.96 -83.84
CA GLU A 196 -9.23 -1.75 -82.89
C GLU A 196 -8.36 -2.31 -81.74
N ALA A 197 -7.15 -2.79 -82.06
CA ALA A 197 -6.20 -3.26 -81.06
C ALA A 197 -5.68 -2.12 -80.17
N SER A 198 -5.40 -0.94 -80.74
CA SER A 198 -4.99 0.26 -79.98
C SER A 198 -6.07 0.66 -78.99
N MET A 199 -7.33 0.73 -79.44
CA MET A 199 -8.45 1.08 -78.54
C MET A 199 -8.62 0.09 -77.39
N ARG A 200 -8.41 -1.21 -77.62
CA ARG A 200 -8.44 -2.21 -76.53
C ARG A 200 -7.32 -2.03 -75.54
N LEU A 201 -6.10 -1.83 -76.02
CA LEU A 201 -4.94 -1.62 -75.16
C LEU A 201 -5.06 -0.30 -74.38
N GLU A 202 -5.62 0.75 -74.98
CA GLU A 202 -5.93 2.00 -74.31
C GLU A 202 -6.94 1.77 -73.18
N GLN A 203 -8.01 1.02 -73.43
CA GLN A 203 -9.01 0.71 -72.40
C GLN A 203 -8.45 -0.16 -71.28
N GLU A 204 -7.67 -1.20 -71.60
CA GLU A 204 -6.98 -2.03 -70.59
C GLU A 204 -5.99 -1.19 -69.77
N ASN A 205 -5.31 -0.23 -70.39
CA ASN A 205 -4.42 0.69 -69.67
C ASN A 205 -5.20 1.60 -68.71
N ASP A 206 -6.33 2.16 -69.16
CA ASP A 206 -7.21 2.99 -68.34
C ASP A 206 -7.77 2.20 -67.15
N ASP A 207 -8.22 0.97 -67.37
CA ASP A 207 -8.73 0.08 -66.31
C ASP A 207 -7.62 -0.23 -65.29
N LEU A 208 -6.42 -0.60 -65.75
CA LEU A 208 -5.27 -0.84 -64.88
C LEU A 208 -4.84 0.43 -64.11
N ALA A 209 -4.89 1.60 -64.74
CA ALA A 209 -4.61 2.87 -64.09
C ALA A 209 -5.64 3.17 -63.00
N HIS A 210 -6.93 2.93 -63.26
CA HIS A 210 -8.00 3.08 -62.28
C HIS A 210 -7.85 2.12 -61.10
N GLU A 211 -7.56 0.84 -61.34
CA GLU A 211 -7.30 -0.15 -60.29
C GLU A 211 -6.08 0.24 -59.44
N LEU A 212 -4.98 0.64 -60.08
CA LEU A 212 -3.77 1.08 -59.39
C LEU A 212 -4.04 2.30 -58.50
N VAL A 213 -4.75 3.31 -59.01
CA VAL A 213 -5.12 4.50 -58.24
C VAL A 213 -6.03 4.12 -57.07
N THR A 214 -7.01 3.26 -57.29
CA THR A 214 -7.95 2.82 -56.26
C THR A 214 -7.23 2.05 -55.15
N SER A 215 -6.39 1.07 -55.53
CA SER A 215 -5.58 0.31 -54.58
C SER A 215 -4.61 1.21 -53.82
N LYS A 216 -3.99 2.20 -54.47
CA LYS A 216 -3.10 3.16 -53.82
C LYS A 216 -3.81 4.03 -52.79
N ILE A 217 -5.03 4.48 -53.08
CA ILE A 217 -5.85 5.24 -52.12
C ILE A 217 -6.21 4.37 -50.92
N ALA A 218 -6.65 3.12 -51.16
CA ALA A 218 -6.98 2.18 -50.09
C ALA A 218 -5.79 1.92 -49.16
N LEU A 219 -4.62 1.62 -49.72
CA LEU A 219 -3.40 1.37 -48.93
C LEU A 219 -2.94 2.60 -48.13
N ARG A 220 -3.12 3.82 -48.66
CA ARG A 220 -2.85 5.05 -47.89
C ARG A 220 -3.81 5.20 -46.71
N ASN A 221 -5.10 4.97 -46.93
CA ASN A 221 -6.08 5.02 -45.85
C ASN A 221 -5.81 3.97 -44.77
N ASP A 222 -5.35 2.77 -45.16
CA ASP A 222 -4.98 1.71 -44.22
C ASP A 222 -3.70 2.06 -43.44
N LEU A 223 -2.73 2.71 -44.10
CA LEU A 223 -1.53 3.23 -43.45
C LEU A 223 -1.87 4.31 -42.43
N ASP A 224 -2.67 5.32 -42.82
CA ASP A 224 -3.11 6.40 -41.94
C ASP A 224 -3.84 5.83 -40.70
N GLN A 225 -4.72 4.84 -40.90
CA GLN A 225 -5.39 4.16 -39.79
C GLN A 225 -4.44 3.37 -38.88
N ALA A 226 -3.38 2.78 -39.43
CA ALA A 226 -2.39 2.07 -38.65
C ALA A 226 -1.54 3.04 -37.81
N GLU A 227 -1.18 4.18 -38.38
CA GLU A 227 -0.48 5.28 -37.68
C GLU A 227 -1.32 5.84 -36.54
N ASP A 228 -2.60 6.19 -36.79
CA ASP A 228 -3.52 6.65 -35.75
C ASP A 228 -3.66 5.64 -34.60
N LYS A 229 -3.75 4.34 -34.91
CA LYS A 229 -3.80 3.28 -33.89
C LYS A 229 -2.52 3.20 -33.08
N ALA A 230 -1.36 3.34 -33.73
CA ALA A 230 -0.07 3.34 -33.04
C ALA A 230 0.03 4.52 -32.06
N ASP A 231 -0.43 5.71 -32.47
CA ASP A 231 -0.45 6.90 -31.62
C ASP A 231 -1.39 6.75 -30.43
N VAL A 232 -2.59 6.20 -30.64
CA VAL A 232 -3.55 5.91 -29.57
C VAL A 232 -2.94 4.91 -28.57
N LEU A 233 -2.38 3.80 -29.05
CA LEU A 233 -1.75 2.80 -28.19
C LEU A 233 -0.55 3.36 -27.43
N ASN A 234 0.26 4.21 -28.06
CA ASN A 234 1.39 4.87 -27.40
C ASN A 234 0.92 5.82 -26.30
N LYS A 235 -0.16 6.57 -26.53
CA LYS A 235 -0.78 7.43 -25.51
C LYS A 235 -1.34 6.63 -24.34
N GLU A 236 -2.01 5.51 -24.60
CA GLU A 236 -2.51 4.60 -23.56
C GLU A 236 -1.38 3.93 -22.78
N LEU A 237 -0.30 3.54 -23.46
CA LEU A 237 0.90 3.01 -22.82
C LEU A 237 1.54 4.03 -21.87
N LEU A 238 1.64 5.29 -22.28
CA LEU A 238 2.15 6.35 -21.41
C LEU A 238 1.21 6.60 -20.22
N SER A 239 -0.11 6.63 -20.44
CA SER A 239 -1.09 6.78 -19.36
C SER A 239 -1.06 5.63 -18.36
N THR A 240 -0.91 4.39 -18.83
CA THR A 240 -0.80 3.20 -17.96
C THR A 240 0.51 3.20 -17.18
N LYS A 241 1.64 3.57 -17.81
CA LYS A 241 2.93 3.75 -17.12
C LYS A 241 2.85 4.81 -16.03
N GLN A 242 2.23 5.96 -16.31
CA GLN A 242 2.06 7.02 -15.32
C GLN A 242 1.25 6.56 -14.11
N ARG A 243 0.12 5.88 -14.35
CA ARG A 243 -0.70 5.31 -13.26
C ARG A 243 0.04 4.25 -12.45
N LEU A 244 0.88 3.44 -13.09
CA LEU A 244 1.70 2.44 -12.39
C LEU A 244 2.67 3.13 -11.43
N VAL A 245 3.40 4.15 -11.90
CA VAL A 245 4.34 4.92 -11.08
C VAL A 245 3.61 5.57 -9.89
N GLU A 246 2.47 6.21 -10.13
CA GLU A 246 1.66 6.81 -9.06
C GLU A 246 1.23 5.79 -8.00
N THR A 247 0.79 4.60 -8.44
CA THR A 247 0.38 3.51 -7.54
C THR A 247 1.57 2.95 -6.76
N GLU A 248 2.74 2.83 -7.38
CA GLU A 248 3.97 2.37 -6.72
C GLU A 248 4.44 3.39 -5.67
N GLU A 249 4.36 4.68 -5.98
CA GLU A 249 4.68 5.74 -5.02
C GLU A 249 3.71 5.79 -3.84
N GLU A 250 2.40 5.61 -4.08
CA GLU A 250 1.40 5.49 -3.01
C GLU A 250 1.68 4.29 -2.10
N LYS A 251 2.00 3.15 -2.70
CA LYS A 251 2.41 1.96 -1.94
C LYS A 251 3.64 2.24 -1.09
N ARG A 252 4.67 2.90 -1.65
CA ARG A 252 5.87 3.30 -0.89
C ARG A 252 5.52 4.23 0.27
N ARG A 253 4.64 5.21 0.07
CA ARG A 253 4.15 6.10 1.13
C ARG A 253 3.47 5.32 2.26
N HIS A 254 2.59 4.38 1.93
CA HIS A 254 1.93 3.54 2.93
C HIS A 254 2.90 2.60 3.67
N GLU A 255 3.89 2.05 2.98
CA GLU A 255 4.95 1.25 3.61
C GLU A 255 5.75 2.09 4.62
N GLU A 256 6.07 3.34 4.29
CA GLU A 256 6.75 4.26 5.20
C GLU A 256 5.88 4.63 6.41
N GLU A 257 4.60 4.94 6.21
CA GLU A 257 3.65 5.19 7.30
C GLU A 257 3.51 3.98 8.24
N THR A 258 3.40 2.77 7.68
CA THR A 258 3.33 1.55 8.50
C THR A 258 4.61 1.29 9.26
N ALA A 259 5.78 1.51 8.65
CA ALA A 259 7.08 1.43 9.33
C ALA A 259 7.18 2.45 10.47
N GLN A 260 6.73 3.69 10.25
CA GLN A 260 6.71 4.73 11.26
C GLN A 260 5.78 4.37 12.43
N ILE A 261 4.58 3.87 12.16
CA ILE A 261 3.65 3.39 13.19
C ILE A 261 4.27 2.26 14.02
N ILE A 262 4.97 1.31 13.38
CA ILE A 262 5.66 0.22 14.08
C ILE A 262 6.75 0.79 15.02
N LEU A 263 7.53 1.77 14.56
CA LEU A 263 8.55 2.43 15.38
C LEU A 263 7.94 3.17 16.58
N VAL A 264 6.86 3.93 16.37
CA VAL A 264 6.16 4.64 17.45
C VAL A 264 5.57 3.66 18.46
N ARG A 265 4.95 2.56 18.01
CA ARG A 265 4.45 1.50 18.90
C ARG A 265 5.57 0.84 19.69
N ARG A 266 6.73 0.60 19.06
CA ARG A 266 7.92 0.06 19.73
C ARG A 266 8.46 1.05 20.78
N HIS A 267 8.49 2.33 20.46
CA HIS A 267 8.90 3.37 21.40
C HIS A 267 7.94 3.47 22.60
N HIS A 268 6.64 3.51 22.35
CA HIS A 268 5.62 3.54 23.40
C HIS A 268 5.68 2.29 24.30
N ARG A 269 5.87 1.10 23.71
CA ARG A 269 6.07 -0.14 24.48
C ARG A 269 7.30 -0.06 25.39
N ARG A 270 8.45 0.37 24.85
CA ARG A 270 9.68 0.55 25.64
C ARG A 270 9.50 1.59 26.75
N GLY A 271 8.78 2.68 26.50
CA GLY A 271 8.44 3.66 27.53
C GLY A 271 7.56 3.07 28.63
N GLY A 272 6.56 2.26 28.27
CA GLY A 272 5.72 1.54 29.22
C GLY A 272 6.49 0.52 30.05
N GLU A 273 7.45 -0.19 29.46
CA GLU A 273 8.33 -1.13 30.17
C GLU A 273 9.25 -0.41 31.16
N GLN A 274 9.85 0.72 30.75
CA GLN A 274 10.66 1.57 31.64
C GLN A 274 9.83 2.11 32.82
N LEU A 275 8.61 2.57 32.56
CA LEU A 275 7.73 3.09 33.59
C LEU A 275 7.33 2.01 34.61
N LYS A 276 6.97 0.82 34.15
CA LYS A 276 6.70 -0.34 35.02
C LYS A 276 7.89 -0.68 35.91
N GLU A 277 9.08 -0.64 35.34
CA GLU A 277 10.31 -0.92 36.06
C GLU A 277 10.63 0.14 37.12
N VAL A 278 10.36 1.42 36.85
CA VAL A 278 10.46 2.49 37.87
C VAL A 278 9.45 2.27 39.00
N PHE A 279 8.18 2.04 38.68
CA PHE A 279 7.16 1.76 39.70
C PHE A 279 7.50 0.55 40.56
N ARG A 280 8.01 -0.54 39.95
CA ARG A 280 8.45 -1.73 40.66
C ARG A 280 9.54 -1.40 41.68
N ARG A 281 10.57 -0.64 41.28
CA ARG A 281 11.65 -0.23 42.19
C ARG A 281 11.19 0.65 43.34
N GLU A 282 10.31 1.62 43.07
CA GLU A 282 9.80 2.49 44.14
C GLU A 282 8.93 1.72 45.13
N LEU A 283 8.16 0.74 44.65
CA LEU A 283 7.38 -0.16 45.50
C LEU A 283 8.29 -1.03 46.37
N GLU A 284 9.34 -1.63 45.80
CA GLU A 284 10.34 -2.41 46.54
C GLU A 284 11.08 -1.56 47.59
N LYS A 285 11.41 -0.31 47.28
CA LYS A 285 12.01 0.64 48.25
C LYS A 285 11.05 0.93 49.40
N ALA A 286 9.79 1.26 49.11
CA ALA A 286 8.80 1.51 50.14
C ALA A 286 8.59 0.28 51.03
N GLU A 287 8.54 -0.92 50.45
CA GLU A 287 8.46 -2.16 51.22
C GLU A 287 9.68 -2.37 52.12
N MET A 288 10.90 -2.07 51.65
CA MET A 288 12.11 -2.13 52.48
C MET A 288 12.06 -1.14 53.64
N GLU A 289 11.61 0.09 53.40
CA GLU A 289 11.46 1.10 54.47
C GLU A 289 10.38 0.72 55.48
N ILE A 290 9.25 0.14 55.02
CA ILE A 290 8.23 -0.42 55.93
C ILE A 290 8.83 -1.55 56.78
N LYS A 291 9.63 -2.44 56.19
CA LYS A 291 10.29 -3.53 56.94
C LYS A 291 11.27 -2.98 57.99
N LYS A 292 12.08 -1.98 57.63
CA LYS A 292 13.02 -1.31 58.56
C LYS A 292 12.27 -0.64 59.71
N THR A 293 11.27 0.18 59.41
CA THR A 293 10.47 0.88 60.44
C THR A 293 9.73 -0.10 61.33
N THR A 294 9.17 -1.18 60.77
CA THR A 294 8.54 -2.25 61.55
C THR A 294 9.53 -2.93 62.49
N ALA A 295 10.76 -3.23 62.03
CA ALA A 295 11.81 -3.80 62.86
C ALA A 295 12.21 -2.85 64.00
N ILE A 296 12.43 -1.57 63.70
CA ILE A 296 12.73 -0.54 64.71
C ILE A 296 11.60 -0.44 65.74
N ILE A 297 10.33 -0.47 65.31
CA ILE A 297 9.17 -0.45 66.22
C ILE A 297 9.15 -1.69 67.12
N ALA A 298 9.49 -2.88 66.57
CA ALA A 298 9.56 -4.10 67.35
C ALA A 298 10.66 -4.04 68.40
N GLU A 299 11.85 -3.57 68.05
CA GLU A 299 12.97 -3.35 68.96
C GLU A 299 12.64 -2.31 70.04
N TYR A 300 12.04 -1.19 69.66
CA TYR A 300 11.58 -0.17 70.60
C TYR A 300 10.59 -0.74 71.62
N LYS A 301 9.58 -1.49 71.15
CA LYS A 301 8.61 -2.18 72.03
C LYS A 301 9.30 -3.16 72.97
N GLN A 302 10.30 -3.90 72.48
CA GLN A 302 11.09 -4.82 73.30
C GLN A 302 11.86 -4.07 74.40
N ILE A 303 12.50 -2.95 74.09
CA ILE A 303 13.19 -2.11 75.07
C ILE A 303 12.21 -1.58 76.11
N CYS A 304 11.04 -1.06 75.70
CA CYS A 304 10.00 -0.59 76.63
C CYS A 304 9.52 -1.69 77.58
N SER A 305 9.29 -2.90 77.06
CA SER A 305 8.93 -4.05 77.89
C SER A 305 10.03 -4.39 78.90
N GLN A 306 11.30 -4.42 78.46
CA GLN A 306 12.44 -4.68 79.35
C GLN A 306 12.58 -3.61 80.45
N LEU A 307 12.44 -2.33 80.10
CA LEU A 307 12.49 -1.23 81.06
C LEU A 307 11.33 -1.31 82.07
N SER A 308 10.12 -1.63 81.61
CA SER A 308 8.95 -1.80 82.47
C SER A 308 9.17 -2.94 83.48
N THR A 309 9.65 -4.11 83.02
CA THR A 309 9.96 -5.23 83.92
C THR A 309 11.10 -4.90 84.90
N ARG A 310 12.12 -4.16 84.48
CA ARG A 310 13.20 -3.71 85.39
C ARG A 310 12.66 -2.73 86.44
N LEU A 311 11.81 -1.79 86.02
CA LEU A 311 11.18 -0.82 86.91
C LEU A 311 10.29 -1.50 87.95
N GLU A 312 9.44 -2.45 87.53
CA GLU A 312 8.60 -3.24 88.44
C GLU A 312 9.43 -4.03 89.45
N LYS A 313 10.53 -4.66 89.03
CA LYS A 313 11.46 -5.36 89.92
C LYS A 313 12.09 -4.42 90.95
N GLN A 314 12.53 -3.23 90.53
CA GLN A 314 13.11 -2.22 91.42
C GLN A 314 12.06 -1.67 92.40
N GLN A 315 10.83 -1.42 91.94
CA GLN A 315 9.73 -0.98 92.80
C GLN A 315 9.34 -2.06 93.81
N ALA A 316 9.30 -3.34 93.41
CA ALA A 316 9.03 -4.46 94.31
C ALA A 316 10.13 -4.60 95.36
N ALA A 317 11.40 -4.54 94.96
CA ALA A 317 12.54 -4.61 95.88
C ALA A 317 12.57 -3.45 96.87
N THR A 318 12.39 -2.20 96.40
CA THR A 318 12.35 -1.03 97.29
C THR A 318 11.14 -1.06 98.22
N LYS A 319 9.97 -1.54 97.74
CA LYS A 319 8.80 -1.76 98.60
C LYS A 319 9.06 -2.81 99.67
N GLU A 320 9.69 -3.93 99.33
CA GLU A 320 10.07 -4.97 100.29
C GLU A 320 11.07 -4.44 101.32
N GLU A 321 12.10 -3.70 100.89
CA GLU A 321 13.03 -3.02 101.79
C GLU A 321 12.33 -2.02 102.71
N LEU A 322 11.42 -1.19 102.16
CA LEU A 322 10.62 -0.26 102.94
C LEU A 322 9.69 -0.97 103.93
N ASP A 323 9.10 -2.10 103.56
CA ASP A 323 8.27 -2.90 104.45
C ASP A 323 9.11 -3.57 105.56
N ILE A 324 10.35 -4.01 105.27
CA ILE A 324 11.30 -4.47 106.29
C ILE A 324 11.65 -3.33 107.26
N VAL A 325 11.96 -2.14 106.76
CA VAL A 325 12.25 -0.96 107.59
C VAL A 325 11.03 -0.57 108.41
N ARG A 326 9.85 -0.49 107.79
CA ARG A 326 8.58 -0.22 108.47
C ARG A 326 8.32 -1.23 109.58
N ASN A 327 8.49 -2.52 109.31
CA ASN A 327 8.31 -3.57 110.32
C ASN A 327 9.28 -3.42 111.49
N LYS A 328 10.56 -3.09 111.23
CA LYS A 328 11.55 -2.80 112.27
C LYS A 328 11.18 -1.55 113.08
N VAL A 329 10.77 -0.46 112.43
CA VAL A 329 10.34 0.79 113.09
C VAL A 329 9.10 0.56 113.96
N MET A 330 8.12 -0.20 113.45
CA MET A 330 6.89 -0.54 114.17
C MET A 330 7.11 -1.53 115.33
N SER A 331 8.22 -2.30 115.31
CA SER A 331 8.63 -3.19 116.41
C SER A 331 9.34 -2.48 117.57
N CYS A 332 9.66 -1.19 117.42
CA CYS A 332 10.26 -0.37 118.47
C CYS A 332 9.18 0.36 119.28
N GLU A 333 9.17 0.16 120.60
CA GLU A 333 8.14 0.74 121.50
C GLU A 333 8.12 2.27 121.50
N HIS A 334 9.25 2.94 121.25
CA HIS A 334 9.35 4.41 121.26
C HIS A 334 9.12 5.07 119.88
N CYS A 335 9.27 4.34 118.77
CA CYS A 335 9.17 4.89 117.42
C CYS A 335 7.77 4.75 116.80
N ARG A 336 6.97 3.78 117.29
CA ARG A 336 5.64 3.46 116.77
C ARG A 336 4.63 4.62 116.88
N GLU A 337 4.78 5.49 117.88
CA GLU A 337 3.85 6.61 118.12
C GLU A 337 4.17 7.86 117.26
N LEU A 338 5.36 7.93 116.65
CA LEU A 338 5.81 9.08 115.86
C LEU A 338 5.54 8.93 114.35
N PHE A 339 5.21 7.74 113.87
CA PHE A 339 4.95 7.45 112.45
C PHE A 339 3.53 6.92 112.23
N SER A 340 2.73 7.65 111.45
CA SER A 340 1.41 7.21 111.00
C SER A 340 1.53 6.16 109.87
N PRO A 341 0.59 5.19 109.73
CA PRO A 341 0.63 4.15 108.70
C PRO A 341 0.72 4.65 107.25
N VAL A 342 0.38 5.92 107.01
CA VAL A 342 0.40 6.57 105.69
C VAL A 342 1.46 7.67 105.73
N GLY A 343 2.70 7.34 105.37
CA GLY A 343 3.84 8.26 105.44
C GLY A 343 3.63 9.52 104.61
N SER A 344 3.56 10.67 105.27
CA SER A 344 3.70 11.99 104.64
C SER A 344 4.31 12.99 105.62
N LEU A 345 5.34 13.72 105.17
CA LEU A 345 5.94 14.90 105.81
C LEU A 345 5.70 16.11 104.88
N GLN A 346 5.23 17.24 105.44
CA GLN A 346 5.11 18.51 104.73
C GLN A 346 6.42 19.31 104.79
N ALA A 347 6.92 19.79 103.65
CA ALA A 347 7.78 20.98 103.55
C ALA A 347 7.70 21.60 102.14
N SER A 348 7.76 22.94 102.10
CA SER A 348 7.51 23.82 100.94
C SER A 348 8.77 24.24 100.15
N SER A 349 8.54 24.76 98.94
CA SER A 349 9.45 25.27 97.87
C SER A 349 10.39 26.44 98.26
N PRO A 350 11.49 26.74 97.50
CA PRO A 350 11.50 27.74 96.39
C PRO A 350 12.43 27.28 95.20
N GLY A 351 12.55 27.83 93.99
CA GLY A 351 12.39 29.16 93.37
C GLY A 351 13.61 29.38 92.44
N GLY A 352 13.49 30.03 91.26
CA GLY A 352 14.66 30.40 90.44
C GLY A 352 14.42 30.64 88.95
N ASP A 353 14.27 31.92 88.60
CA ASP A 353 14.26 32.54 87.27
C ASP A 353 15.69 32.76 86.73
N GLY A 354 15.89 32.93 85.42
CA GLY A 354 17.18 33.39 84.87
C GLY A 354 17.57 32.92 83.46
N THR A 355 17.25 33.78 82.48
CA THR A 355 17.90 34.04 81.17
C THR A 355 19.39 33.67 80.99
N SER A 356 19.79 33.12 79.82
CA SER A 356 20.86 33.67 78.95
C SER A 356 21.24 32.78 77.72
N SER A 357 21.18 33.38 76.53
CA SER A 357 22.11 33.32 75.37
C SER A 357 22.69 32.00 74.81
N GLU A 358 22.43 31.80 73.50
CA GLU A 358 23.28 31.22 72.43
C GLU A 358 23.53 29.69 72.45
N PRO A 359 23.04 28.95 71.44
CA PRO A 359 23.78 28.78 70.16
C PRO A 359 22.86 28.80 68.91
N LEU A 360 21.83 29.63 68.90
CA LEU A 360 20.76 29.62 67.89
C LEU A 360 21.13 30.28 66.55
N ASP A 361 22.24 31.01 66.47
CA ASP A 361 22.61 31.76 65.25
C ASP A 361 23.07 30.84 64.11
N GLU A 362 23.77 29.71 64.37
CA GLU A 362 24.25 28.83 63.28
C GLU A 362 23.12 28.04 62.59
N GLU A 363 22.13 27.53 63.34
CA GLU A 363 20.97 26.84 62.74
C GLU A 363 20.06 27.80 62.00
N LYS A 364 19.90 29.02 62.53
CA LYS A 364 19.12 30.07 61.89
C LYS A 364 19.81 30.54 60.60
N ASP A 365 21.12 30.71 60.59
CA ASP A 365 21.89 31.05 59.39
C ASP A 365 21.82 29.93 58.34
N GLY A 366 21.89 28.66 58.76
CA GLY A 366 21.70 27.51 57.87
C GLY A 366 20.32 27.45 57.22
N LEU A 367 19.25 27.73 57.99
CA LEU A 367 17.89 27.83 57.46
C LEU A 367 17.71 29.03 56.52
N THR A 368 18.39 30.15 56.80
CA THR A 368 18.34 31.35 55.97
C THR A 368 19.04 31.12 54.62
N GLU A 369 20.15 30.38 54.61
CA GLU A 369 20.85 29.99 53.38
C GLU A 369 20.05 28.97 52.56
N GLN A 370 19.40 28.00 53.21
CA GLN A 370 18.47 27.08 52.52
C GLN A 370 17.28 27.81 51.91
N LEU A 371 16.72 28.80 52.60
CA LEU A 371 15.65 29.64 52.08
C LEU A 371 16.10 30.39 50.83
N ARG A 372 17.29 31.01 50.88
CA ARG A 372 17.89 31.74 49.75
C ARG A 372 18.17 30.81 48.55
N GLN A 373 18.63 29.59 48.79
CA GLN A 373 18.85 28.59 47.75
C GLN A 373 17.54 28.17 47.06
N LEU A 374 16.49 27.91 47.84
CA LEU A 374 15.16 27.60 47.31
C LEU A 374 14.54 28.78 46.56
N GLU A 375 14.76 30.02 47.03
CA GLU A 375 14.35 31.23 46.31
C GLU A 375 15.05 31.38 44.96
N LEU A 376 16.35 31.04 44.89
CA LEU A 376 17.12 31.07 43.65
C LEU A 376 16.64 30.00 42.66
N GLU A 377 16.40 28.78 43.13
CA GLU A 377 15.86 27.69 42.30
C GLU A 377 14.45 28.01 41.80
N LEU A 378 13.63 28.66 42.63
CA LEU A 378 12.31 29.15 42.25
C LEU A 378 12.41 30.26 41.20
N ALA A 379 13.35 31.20 41.34
CA ALA A 379 13.57 32.25 40.35
C ALA A 379 14.04 31.66 39.01
N GLN A 380 14.92 30.65 39.05
CA GLN A 380 15.44 29.99 37.86
C GLN A 380 14.37 29.17 37.13
N THR A 381 13.53 28.43 37.86
CA THR A 381 12.39 27.71 37.26
C THR A 381 11.33 28.66 36.72
N LYS A 382 11.06 29.79 37.40
CA LYS A 382 10.19 30.84 36.87
C LYS A 382 10.72 31.43 35.57
N LEU A 383 12.03 31.66 35.47
CA LEU A 383 12.66 32.13 34.24
C LEU A 383 12.49 31.12 33.11
N GLN A 384 12.80 29.83 33.35
CA GLN A 384 12.61 28.78 32.34
C GLN A 384 11.15 28.65 31.90
N LEU A 385 10.20 28.82 32.81
CA LEU A 385 8.78 28.81 32.47
C LEU A 385 8.40 30.00 31.57
N VAL A 386 8.93 31.20 31.83
CA VAL A 386 8.71 32.38 30.99
C VAL A 386 9.34 32.18 29.60
N GLU A 387 10.57 31.68 29.53
CA GLU A 387 11.25 31.37 28.27
C GLU A 387 10.47 30.34 27.44
N ALA A 388 10.00 29.26 28.08
CA ALA A 388 9.18 28.25 27.44
C ALA A 388 7.85 28.84 26.93
N LYS A 389 7.18 29.69 27.72
CA LYS A 389 5.94 30.36 27.32
C LYS A 389 6.14 31.31 26.14
N CYS A 390 7.20 32.12 26.16
CA CYS A 390 7.55 32.99 25.03
C CYS A 390 7.83 32.17 23.77
N ARG A 391 8.52 31.03 23.89
CA ARG A 391 8.80 30.14 22.76
C ARG A 391 7.56 29.48 22.20
N ILE A 392 6.61 29.09 23.06
CA ILE A 392 5.30 28.59 22.62
C ILE A 392 4.53 29.68 21.88
N GLN A 393 4.46 30.90 22.43
CA GLN A 393 3.80 32.04 21.75
C GLN A 393 4.40 32.35 20.38
N GLU A 394 5.73 32.32 20.26
CA GLU A 394 6.42 32.51 18.98
C GLU A 394 6.02 31.43 17.96
N LEU A 395 6.01 30.16 18.38
CA LEU A 395 5.59 29.06 17.51
C LEU A 395 4.11 29.13 17.14
N GLU A 396 3.25 29.58 18.04
CA GLU A 396 1.83 29.82 17.74
C GLU A 396 1.63 30.96 16.74
N HIS A 397 2.43 32.02 16.85
CA HIS A 397 2.44 33.12 15.89
C HIS A 397 2.91 32.63 14.51
N GLN A 398 4.03 31.90 14.44
CA GLN A 398 4.54 31.30 13.20
C GLN A 398 3.51 30.36 12.55
N ARG A 399 2.85 29.52 13.35
CA ARG A 399 1.73 28.68 12.88
C ARG A 399 0.59 29.53 12.33
N GLY A 400 0.24 30.63 13.00
CA GLY A 400 -0.80 31.56 12.56
C GLY A 400 -0.46 32.24 11.23
N VAL A 401 0.80 32.68 11.06
CA VAL A 401 1.31 33.25 9.81
C VAL A 401 1.23 32.22 8.69
N LEU A 402 1.79 31.02 8.88
CA LEU A 402 1.75 29.95 7.88
C LEU A 402 0.31 29.53 7.52
N MET A 403 -0.61 29.49 8.49
CA MET A 403 -2.02 29.22 8.21
C MET A 403 -2.67 30.33 7.38
N THR A 404 -2.30 31.59 7.63
CA THR A 404 -2.79 32.74 6.85
C THR A 404 -2.22 32.72 5.44
N GLU A 405 -0.95 32.34 5.27
CA GLU A 405 -0.30 32.16 3.96
C GLU A 405 -0.93 31.01 3.18
N ILE A 406 -1.19 29.86 3.80
CA ILE A 406 -1.89 28.72 3.18
C ILE A 406 -3.29 29.15 2.75
N GLN A 407 -4.01 29.89 3.58
CA GLN A 407 -5.35 30.38 3.25
C GLN A 407 -5.32 31.42 2.12
N ALA A 408 -4.32 32.31 2.11
CA ALA A 408 -4.11 33.27 1.03
C ALA A 408 -3.71 32.58 -0.28
N ALA A 409 -2.82 31.58 -0.24
CA ALA A 409 -2.45 30.75 -1.39
C ALA A 409 -3.65 29.95 -1.90
N LYS A 410 -4.49 29.43 -1.01
CA LYS A 410 -5.73 28.73 -1.36
C LYS A 410 -6.73 29.67 -2.01
N ASN A 411 -6.93 30.87 -1.48
CA ASN A 411 -7.83 31.86 -2.08
C ASN A 411 -7.28 32.42 -3.41
N SER A 412 -5.96 32.55 -3.56
CA SER A 412 -5.27 32.96 -4.79
C SER A 412 -5.33 31.87 -5.86
N TRP A 413 -5.16 30.59 -5.48
CA TRP A 413 -5.38 29.44 -6.35
C TRP A 413 -6.85 29.38 -6.78
N PHE A 414 -7.79 29.41 -5.83
CA PHE A 414 -9.22 29.27 -6.15
C PHE A 414 -9.70 30.39 -7.08
N SER A 415 -9.25 31.62 -6.87
CA SER A 415 -9.60 32.76 -7.74
C SER A 415 -8.93 32.68 -9.12
N LYS A 416 -7.69 32.20 -9.22
CA LYS A 416 -6.98 32.05 -10.50
C LYS A 416 -7.43 30.83 -11.31
N THR A 417 -7.85 29.75 -10.67
CA THR A 417 -8.30 28.52 -11.36
C THR A 417 -9.79 28.54 -11.69
N LEU A 418 -10.66 29.07 -10.82
CA LEU A 418 -12.09 29.21 -11.14
C LEU A 418 -12.38 30.43 -12.03
N GLY A 419 -11.55 31.47 -11.98
CA GLY A 419 -11.65 32.60 -12.91
C GLY A 419 -11.33 32.19 -14.35
N SER A 420 -10.30 31.35 -14.56
CA SER A 420 -9.87 30.92 -15.90
C SER A 420 -10.84 29.94 -16.58
N LEU A 421 -11.61 29.15 -15.81
CA LEU A 421 -12.63 28.24 -16.34
C LEU A 421 -13.95 28.94 -16.68
N LYS A 422 -14.22 30.16 -16.17
CA LYS A 422 -15.46 30.89 -16.44
C LYS A 422 -15.35 31.89 -17.60
N SER A 423 -14.14 32.23 -18.05
CA SER A 423 -13.92 33.04 -19.26
C SER A 423 -13.93 32.23 -20.57
N SER A 424 -14.00 30.90 -20.53
CA SER A 424 -14.01 30.04 -21.73
C SER A 424 -15.41 29.63 -22.23
N ALA A 425 -16.49 29.97 -21.50
CA ALA A 425 -17.86 29.57 -21.85
C ALA A 425 -18.79 30.73 -22.26
N SER A 426 -18.26 31.96 -22.37
CA SER A 426 -19.08 33.11 -22.77
C SER A 426 -18.25 34.20 -23.45
N SER A 427 -17.95 34.05 -24.74
CA SER A 427 -17.76 35.17 -25.68
C SER A 427 -17.40 34.71 -27.10
N SER A 428 -18.41 34.28 -27.85
CA SER A 428 -18.43 34.46 -29.30
C SER A 428 -19.01 35.84 -29.61
N SER A 429 -18.17 36.89 -29.71
CA SER A 429 -18.38 38.07 -30.57
C SER A 429 -17.37 39.19 -30.28
N SER A 430 -16.69 39.64 -31.35
CA SER A 430 -16.21 41.02 -31.57
C SER A 430 -14.86 41.46 -30.99
N SER A 431 -13.83 41.35 -31.84
CA SER A 431 -12.82 42.38 -32.20
C SER A 431 -12.55 43.57 -31.26
N VAL A 432 -11.27 43.77 -30.90
CA VAL A 432 -10.43 44.91 -31.34
C VAL A 432 -9.04 44.81 -30.68
N SER A 433 -8.02 45.04 -31.50
CA SER A 433 -6.59 45.08 -31.24
C SER A 433 -6.18 46.15 -30.21
N GLN A 434 -5.15 45.87 -29.39
CA GLN A 434 -3.97 46.71 -29.15
C GLN A 434 -3.11 46.24 -27.96
N THR A 435 -1.79 46.30 -28.14
CA THR A 435 -0.72 46.30 -27.13
C THR A 435 0.39 47.23 -27.65
N PRO A 436 1.35 47.71 -26.84
CA PRO A 436 1.31 48.07 -25.41
C PRO A 436 1.97 49.46 -25.14
N SER A 437 1.84 50.01 -23.94
CA SER A 437 2.74 51.08 -23.47
C SER A 437 2.97 51.05 -21.95
N SER A 438 4.24 51.08 -21.57
CA SER A 438 4.74 51.30 -20.20
C SER A 438 4.38 52.69 -19.68
N PRO A 439 4.47 52.91 -18.36
CA PRO A 439 5.32 54.02 -17.93
C PRO A 439 6.21 53.72 -16.72
N LYS A 440 7.21 54.59 -16.66
CA LYS A 440 8.43 54.63 -15.85
C LYS A 440 8.21 55.49 -14.60
N ASP A 441 9.06 55.23 -13.62
CA ASP A 441 9.25 55.80 -12.27
C ASP A 441 8.91 57.28 -12.01
N GLY A 442 8.26 57.49 -10.84
CA GLY A 442 8.55 58.49 -9.78
C GLY A 442 8.15 59.98 -9.97
N PRO A 443 8.30 60.84 -8.95
CA PRO A 443 8.45 60.60 -7.50
C PRO A 443 7.57 61.50 -6.60
N ALA A 444 7.32 61.07 -5.36
CA ALA A 444 7.29 61.88 -4.12
C ALA A 444 7.17 60.93 -2.91
#